data_AF-T0Y9A6-F1
#
_entry.id   AF-T0Y9A6-F1
#
_cell.length_a   1.000
_cell.length_b   1.000
_cell.length_c   1.000
_cell.angle_alpha   90.00
_cell.angle_beta   90.00
_cell.angle_gamma   90.00
#
_symmetry.space_group_name_H-M   'P 1'
#
loop_
_entity.id
_entity.type
_entity.pdbx_description
1 polymer ?
#
loop_
_entity_poly.entity_id
_entity_poly.type
_entity_poly.pdbx_seq_one_letter_code
_entity_poly.pdbx_strand_id
1 'polypeptide(L)'
;MVLEDDRFVICYNPEQAVRDQAVRERLLKRLEVELEDSDQLSIEKRSELLGKLKTKPGLGRLLRVTKGGLLRVDRASGEREAHLDGKYMVRSSDPTLTADEIALGYKQLLQVERGWRDMKTTLDLRPVYHRKEERIRAHIVLCWLALLLIRVAENRTQDTWRNLRHELERLHLVTLATDHGTVAQRSLLTPGQQAILQRLDIPEPPRFYDFRPGQA
;
A
#
# COMPACT_ATOMS: atom_id res chain seq x y z
N MET A 1 14.00 -2.49 -27.18
CA MET A 1 14.63 -1.40 -27.95
C MET A 1 15.19 -0.42 -26.94
N VAL A 2 16.52 -0.38 -26.82
CA VAL A 2 17.24 0.60 -26.01
C VAL A 2 17.46 1.80 -26.93
N LEU A 3 16.99 2.98 -26.51
CA LEU A 3 17.19 4.25 -27.21
C LEU A 3 18.55 4.83 -26.79
N GLU A 4 19.16 5.66 -27.64
CA GLU A 4 20.50 6.22 -27.38
C GLU A 4 20.61 7.00 -26.06
N ASP A 5 19.51 7.57 -25.56
CA ASP A 5 19.46 8.37 -24.33
C ASP A 5 19.02 7.58 -23.08
N ASP A 6 18.92 6.25 -23.16
CA ASP A 6 18.53 5.43 -22.01
C ASP A 6 19.64 5.37 -20.95
N ARG A 7 19.32 5.82 -19.74
CA ARG A 7 20.17 5.69 -18.56
C ARG A 7 19.61 4.63 -17.62
N PHE A 8 20.49 3.73 -17.18
CA PHE A 8 20.16 2.68 -16.22
C PHE A 8 20.82 2.99 -14.88
N VAL A 9 20.01 3.13 -13.84
CA VAL A 9 20.46 3.40 -12.47
C VAL A 9 20.23 2.15 -11.64
N ILE A 10 21.32 1.56 -11.12
CA ILE A 10 21.25 0.45 -10.16
C ILE A 10 21.11 1.04 -8.77
N CYS A 11 20.03 0.67 -8.10
CA CYS A 11 19.73 1.09 -6.74
C CYS A 11 19.89 -0.09 -5.79
N TYR A 12 20.27 0.20 -4.54
CA TYR A 12 20.36 -0.78 -3.47
C TYR A 12 19.55 -0.31 -2.26
N ASN A 13 18.65 -1.16 -1.78
CA ASN A 13 17.87 -0.94 -0.56
C ASN A 13 18.28 -1.98 0.50
N PRO A 14 18.98 -1.57 1.58
CA PRO A 14 19.46 -2.50 2.61
C PRO A 14 18.33 -3.19 3.38
N GLU A 15 17.22 -2.48 3.66
CA GLU A 15 16.06 -3.08 4.34
C GLU A 15 15.40 -4.15 3.45
N GLN A 16 15.30 -3.87 2.15
CA GLN A 16 14.78 -4.83 1.20
C GLN A 16 15.71 -6.04 1.06
N ALA A 17 17.03 -5.84 1.09
CA ALA A 17 17.99 -6.94 1.03
C ALA A 17 17.79 -7.94 2.19
N VAL A 18 17.58 -7.44 3.41
CA VAL A 18 17.27 -8.30 4.57
C VAL A 18 15.96 -9.07 4.37
N ARG A 19 14.92 -8.41 3.85
CA ARG A 19 13.63 -9.07 3.56
C ARG A 19 13.76 -10.14 2.47
N ASP A 20 14.45 -9.82 1.38
CA ASP A 20 14.68 -10.73 0.26
C ASP A 20 15.49 -11.95 0.70
N GLN A 21 16.53 -11.73 1.51
CA GLN A 21 17.31 -12.80 2.14
C GLN A 21 16.41 -13.71 2.98
N ALA A 22 15.61 -13.17 3.89
CA ALA A 22 14.73 -13.95 4.75
C ALA A 22 13.70 -14.76 3.94
N VAL A 23 13.17 -14.18 2.86
CA VAL A 23 12.25 -14.87 1.93
C VAL A 23 12.98 -16.01 1.22
N ARG A 24 14.18 -15.77 0.68
CA ARG A 24 14.98 -16.82 0.02
C ARG A 24 15.30 -17.96 0.97
N GLU A 25 15.76 -17.67 2.18
CA GLU A 25 16.07 -18.68 3.19
C GLU A 25 14.84 -19.55 3.53
N ARG A 26 13.67 -18.91 3.67
CA ARG A 26 12.40 -19.63 3.87
C ARG A 26 12.05 -20.53 2.68
N LEU A 27 12.24 -20.05 1.45
CA LEU A 27 11.99 -20.84 0.23
C LEU A 27 12.93 -22.03 0.13
N LEU A 28 14.23 -21.84 0.40
CA LEU A 28 15.23 -22.90 0.40
C LEU A 28 14.89 -23.97 1.44
N LYS A 29 14.62 -23.57 2.69
CA LYS A 29 14.23 -24.49 3.77
C LYS A 29 12.96 -25.26 3.42
N ARG A 30 11.97 -24.58 2.83
CA ARG A 30 10.74 -25.24 2.36
C ARG A 30 11.04 -26.26 1.27
N LEU A 31 11.90 -25.93 0.31
CA LEU A 31 12.27 -26.84 -0.77
C LEU A 31 13.02 -28.06 -0.22
N GLU A 32 13.91 -27.88 0.77
CA GLU A 32 14.60 -28.98 1.45
C GLU A 32 13.62 -29.97 2.07
N VAL A 33 12.61 -29.49 2.80
CA VAL A 33 11.56 -30.34 3.41
C VAL A 33 10.70 -31.03 2.35
N GLU A 34 10.26 -30.32 1.30
CA GLU A 34 9.37 -30.93 0.30
C GLU A 34 10.10 -31.88 -0.68
N LEU A 35 11.43 -31.85 -0.68
CA LEU A 35 12.27 -32.81 -1.41
C LEU A 35 12.74 -33.97 -0.54
N GLU A 36 12.45 -33.95 0.76
CA GLU A 36 12.71 -35.07 1.66
C GLU A 36 11.99 -36.32 1.13
N ASP A 37 12.72 -37.44 1.07
CA ASP A 37 12.27 -38.72 0.50
C ASP A 37 11.80 -38.70 -0.98
N SER A 38 11.97 -37.59 -1.69
CA SER A 38 11.59 -37.49 -3.11
C SER A 38 12.33 -38.50 -3.99
N ASP A 39 13.49 -38.99 -3.55
CA ASP A 39 14.28 -40.02 -4.23
C ASP A 39 13.63 -41.41 -4.17
N GLN A 40 12.81 -41.68 -3.15
CA GLN A 40 12.10 -42.96 -2.98
C GLN A 40 10.86 -43.04 -3.87
N LEU A 41 10.44 -41.91 -4.44
CA LEU A 41 9.25 -41.83 -5.28
C LEU A 41 9.50 -42.42 -6.68
N SER A 42 8.45 -43.01 -7.24
CA SER A 42 8.44 -43.43 -8.65
C SER A 42 8.62 -42.22 -9.59
N ILE A 43 9.03 -42.49 -10.83
CA ILE A 43 9.27 -41.44 -11.84
C ILE A 43 8.03 -40.56 -12.04
N GLU A 44 6.84 -41.17 -12.10
CA GLU A 44 5.56 -40.47 -12.26
C GLU A 44 5.26 -39.54 -11.08
N LYS A 45 5.41 -40.04 -9.85
CA LYS A 45 5.19 -39.24 -8.63
C LYS A 45 6.20 -38.10 -8.50
N ARG A 46 7.46 -38.30 -8.91
CA ARG A 46 8.47 -37.23 -8.98
C ARG A 46 8.11 -36.16 -10.01
N SER A 47 7.58 -36.56 -11.17
CA SER A 47 7.12 -35.63 -12.21
C SER A 47 5.93 -34.78 -11.71
N GLU A 48 4.98 -35.40 -11.02
CA GLU A 48 3.85 -34.70 -10.39
C GLU A 48 4.32 -33.70 -9.32
N LEU A 49 5.25 -34.12 -8.46
CA LEU A 49 5.86 -33.25 -7.44
C LEU A 49 6.57 -32.06 -8.07
N LEU A 50 7.35 -32.28 -9.13
CA LEU A 50 8.00 -31.21 -9.89
C LEU A 50 6.99 -30.20 -10.42
N GLY A 51 5.88 -30.67 -10.99
CA GLY A 51 4.78 -29.82 -11.46
C GLY A 51 4.21 -28.96 -10.33
N LYS A 52 3.90 -29.56 -9.18
CA LYS A 52 3.39 -28.86 -7.98
C LYS A 52 4.38 -27.84 -7.41
N LEU A 53 5.68 -28.14 -7.43
CA LEU A 53 6.70 -27.23 -6.93
C LEU A 53 6.92 -26.03 -7.88
N LYS A 54 6.79 -26.23 -9.19
CA LYS A 54 6.91 -25.15 -10.17
C LYS A 54 5.73 -24.17 -10.16
N THR A 55 4.54 -24.59 -9.77
CA THR A 55 3.38 -23.68 -9.65
C THR A 55 3.44 -22.82 -8.40
N LYS A 56 4.20 -23.23 -7.37
CA LYS A 56 4.41 -22.43 -6.15
C LYS A 56 5.33 -21.23 -6.46
N PRO A 57 4.91 -19.99 -6.13
CA PRO A 57 5.73 -18.80 -6.37
C PRO A 57 7.13 -18.89 -5.76
N GLY A 58 8.16 -18.61 -6.56
CA GLY A 58 9.55 -18.54 -6.11
C GLY A 58 10.29 -19.88 -5.94
N LEU A 59 9.60 -21.03 -5.87
CA LEU A 59 10.27 -22.33 -5.69
C LEU A 59 10.89 -22.86 -7.00
N GLY A 60 10.21 -22.67 -8.13
CA GLY A 60 10.67 -23.21 -9.41
C GLY A 60 12.06 -22.72 -9.86
N ARG A 61 12.46 -21.51 -9.45
CA ARG A 61 13.78 -20.91 -9.77
C ARG A 61 14.92 -21.42 -8.88
N LEU A 62 14.59 -22.03 -7.73
CA LEU A 62 15.54 -22.63 -6.78
C LEU A 62 15.58 -24.16 -6.89
N LEU A 63 14.90 -24.74 -7.88
CA LEU A 63 14.76 -26.18 -8.08
C LEU A 63 15.51 -26.60 -9.34
N ARG A 64 16.36 -27.64 -9.22
CA ARG A 64 17.01 -28.29 -10.36
C ARG A 64 16.65 -29.76 -10.44
N VAL A 65 16.66 -30.28 -11.67
CA VAL A 65 16.49 -31.70 -11.97
C VAL A 65 17.82 -32.26 -12.45
N THR A 66 18.29 -33.35 -11.85
CA THR A 66 19.52 -34.01 -12.29
C THR A 66 19.30 -34.78 -13.60
N LYS A 67 20.39 -35.20 -14.26
CA LYS A 67 20.30 -36.06 -15.45
C LYS A 67 19.54 -37.38 -15.21
N GLY A 68 19.54 -37.86 -13.96
CA GLY A 68 18.79 -39.05 -13.53
C GLY A 68 17.34 -38.78 -13.10
N GLY A 69 16.82 -37.57 -13.31
CA GLY A 69 15.45 -37.21 -12.94
C GLY A 69 15.22 -37.06 -11.43
N LEU A 70 16.27 -36.82 -10.65
CA LEU A 70 16.17 -36.53 -9.22
C LEU A 70 16.00 -35.03 -9.00
N LEU A 71 15.19 -34.67 -8.01
CA LEU A 71 14.90 -33.28 -7.67
C LEU A 71 15.88 -32.79 -6.60
N ARG A 72 16.51 -31.64 -6.81
CA ARG A 72 17.48 -31.07 -5.86
C ARG A 72 17.27 -29.57 -5.73
N VAL A 73 17.62 -29.05 -4.56
CA VAL A 73 17.79 -27.61 -4.35
C VAL A 73 18.95 -27.13 -5.23
N ASP A 74 18.73 -26.04 -5.98
CA ASP A 74 19.76 -25.34 -6.73
C ASP A 74 20.40 -24.26 -5.85
N ARG A 75 21.42 -24.66 -5.08
CA ARG A 75 22.18 -23.74 -4.22
C ARG A 75 22.89 -22.64 -5.02
N ALA A 76 23.36 -22.94 -6.24
CA ALA A 76 24.00 -21.94 -7.09
C ALA A 76 23.00 -20.88 -7.58
N SER A 77 21.74 -21.28 -7.83
CA SER A 77 20.65 -20.31 -8.08
C SER A 77 20.38 -19.45 -6.85
N GLY A 78 20.37 -20.06 -5.66
CA GLY A 78 20.25 -19.34 -4.40
C GLY A 78 21.36 -18.29 -4.19
N GLU A 79 22.61 -18.61 -4.51
CA GLU A 79 23.74 -17.67 -4.43
C GLU A 79 23.64 -16.54 -5.45
N ARG A 80 23.19 -16.83 -6.68
CA ARG A 80 22.92 -15.79 -7.68
C ARG A 80 21.80 -14.85 -7.24
N GLU A 81 20.73 -15.40 -6.66
CA GLU A 81 19.66 -14.59 -6.07
C GLU A 81 20.16 -13.73 -4.90
N ALA A 82 21.03 -14.28 -4.04
CA ALA A 82 21.62 -13.53 -2.94
C ALA A 82 22.43 -12.31 -3.41
N HIS A 83 23.09 -12.41 -4.57
CA HIS A 83 23.79 -11.26 -5.14
C HIS A 83 22.83 -10.12 -5.56
N LEU A 84 21.55 -10.42 -5.78
CA LEU A 84 20.54 -9.45 -6.24
C LEU A 84 19.68 -8.89 -5.11
N ASP A 85 19.89 -9.33 -3.86
CA ASP A 85 19.08 -8.90 -2.72
C ASP A 85 19.06 -7.38 -2.55
N GLY A 86 17.85 -6.82 -2.50
CA GLY A 86 17.62 -5.39 -2.37
C GLY A 86 18.11 -4.55 -3.56
N LYS A 87 18.62 -5.18 -4.64
CA LYS A 87 19.04 -4.48 -5.86
C LYS A 87 17.89 -4.40 -6.85
N TYR A 88 17.71 -3.21 -7.42
CA TYR A 88 16.75 -2.99 -8.49
C TYR A 88 17.31 -1.99 -9.49
N MET A 89 16.80 -2.01 -10.72
CA MET A 89 17.26 -1.16 -11.79
C MET A 89 16.12 -0.25 -12.25
N VAL A 90 16.40 1.05 -12.32
CA VAL A 90 15.49 2.04 -12.86
C VAL A 90 16.02 2.51 -14.21
N ARG A 91 15.16 2.53 -15.23
CA ARG A 91 15.47 3.08 -16.55
C ARG A 91 14.85 4.47 -16.65
N SER A 92 15.63 5.45 -17.09
CA SER A 92 15.17 6.81 -17.37
C SER A 92 15.69 7.26 -18.73
N SER A 93 14.88 7.97 -19.49
CA SER A 93 15.27 8.67 -20.71
C SER A 93 15.54 10.16 -20.47
N ASP A 94 15.44 10.62 -19.22
CA ASP A 94 15.66 12.02 -18.86
C ASP A 94 17.13 12.24 -18.49
N PRO A 95 17.90 13.00 -19.29
CA PRO A 95 19.30 13.29 -19.01
C PRO A 95 19.49 14.31 -17.89
N THR A 96 18.46 15.08 -17.53
CA THR A 96 18.55 16.17 -16.54
C THR A 96 18.53 15.66 -15.11
N LEU A 97 17.95 14.48 -14.87
CA LEU A 97 17.83 13.90 -13.55
C LEU A 97 19.13 13.21 -13.10
N THR A 98 19.54 13.47 -11.87
CA THR A 98 20.60 12.72 -11.20
C THR A 98 20.15 11.30 -10.87
N ALA A 99 21.11 10.40 -10.58
CA ALA A 99 20.79 9.04 -10.16
C ALA A 99 19.92 9.01 -8.89
N ASP A 100 20.17 9.93 -7.95
CA ASP A 100 19.43 10.07 -6.70
C ASP A 100 18.00 10.53 -6.94
N GLU A 101 17.78 11.50 -7.83
CA GLU A 101 16.44 11.96 -8.22
C GLU A 101 15.65 10.87 -8.93
N ILE A 102 16.28 10.10 -9.82
CA ILE A 102 15.66 8.94 -10.48
C ILE A 102 15.23 7.91 -9.44
N ALA A 103 16.12 7.58 -8.49
CA ALA A 103 15.83 6.63 -7.43
C ALA A 103 14.72 7.13 -6.48
N LEU A 104 14.71 8.43 -6.15
CA LEU A 104 13.69 9.07 -5.32
C LEU A 104 12.34 9.11 -6.03
N GLY A 105 12.30 9.49 -7.31
CA GLY A 105 11.10 9.47 -8.13
C GLY A 105 10.50 8.06 -8.23
N TYR A 106 11.35 7.03 -8.39
CA TYR A 106 10.89 5.64 -8.32
C TYR A 106 10.26 5.29 -6.96
N LYS A 107 10.85 5.74 -5.85
CA LYS A 107 10.25 5.54 -4.51
C LYS A 107 8.90 6.24 -4.36
N GLN A 108 8.65 7.34 -5.06
CA GLN A 108 7.34 8.02 -5.06
C GLN A 108 6.24 7.18 -5.71
N LEU A 109 6.58 6.19 -6.56
CA LEU A 109 5.59 5.27 -7.12
C LEU A 109 4.77 4.56 -6.03
N LEU A 110 5.40 4.20 -4.90
CA LEU A 110 4.71 3.62 -3.75
C LEU A 110 3.66 4.57 -3.16
N GLN A 111 3.93 5.88 -3.17
CA GLN A 111 2.98 6.89 -2.70
C GLN A 111 1.81 7.04 -3.68
N VAL A 112 2.08 6.98 -4.99
CA VAL A 112 1.04 6.97 -6.03
C VAL A 112 0.16 5.73 -5.91
N GLU A 113 0.76 4.55 -5.74
CA GLU A 113 0.03 3.30 -5.54
C GLU A 113 -0.80 3.32 -4.25
N ARG A 114 -0.26 3.90 -3.18
CA ARG A 114 -1.02 4.12 -1.94
C ARG A 114 -2.20 5.06 -2.19
N GLY A 115 -1.99 6.18 -2.89
CA GLY A 115 -3.07 7.09 -3.28
C GLY A 115 -4.16 6.40 -4.09
N TRP A 116 -3.78 5.58 -5.07
CA TRP A 116 -4.71 4.77 -5.85
C TRP A 116 -5.48 3.74 -5.04
N ARG A 117 -4.84 3.14 -4.04
CA ARG A 117 -5.50 2.21 -3.11
C ARG A 117 -6.51 2.96 -2.25
N ASP A 118 -6.11 4.08 -1.64
CA ASP A 118 -6.97 4.92 -0.80
C ASP A 118 -8.18 5.44 -1.60
N MET A 119 -8.00 5.86 -2.86
CA MET A 119 -9.11 6.24 -3.74
C MET A 119 -10.11 5.09 -3.94
N LYS A 120 -9.61 3.88 -4.17
CA LYS A 120 -10.47 2.71 -4.42
C LYS A 120 -11.20 2.24 -3.17
N THR A 121 -10.56 2.29 -2.00
CA THR A 121 -11.10 1.69 -0.77
C THR A 121 -11.73 2.70 0.17
N THR A 122 -11.06 3.82 0.45
CA THR A 122 -11.50 4.79 1.46
C THR A 122 -12.43 5.83 0.87
N LEU A 123 -12.25 6.15 -0.41
CA LEU A 123 -13.05 7.17 -1.12
C LEU A 123 -14.04 6.54 -2.09
N ASP A 124 -14.29 5.23 -1.98
CA ASP A 124 -15.28 4.48 -2.73
C ASP A 124 -15.28 4.79 -4.24
N LEU A 125 -14.10 4.93 -4.84
CA LEU A 125 -13.98 4.99 -6.29
C LEU A 125 -14.50 3.71 -6.94
N ARG A 126 -14.67 2.61 -6.20
CA ARG A 126 -15.32 1.40 -6.73
C ARG A 126 -16.25 0.78 -5.67
N PRO A 127 -17.48 0.37 -6.05
CA PRO A 127 -18.06 0.37 -7.40
C PRO A 127 -18.74 1.70 -7.79
N VAL A 128 -18.41 2.26 -8.95
CA VAL A 128 -19.12 3.41 -9.55
C VAL A 128 -20.32 2.90 -10.34
N TYR A 129 -21.53 3.04 -9.80
CA TYR A 129 -22.77 2.68 -10.52
C TYR A 129 -23.30 3.81 -11.44
N HIS A 130 -22.47 4.80 -11.75
CA HIS A 130 -22.82 5.87 -12.67
C HIS A 130 -22.83 5.38 -14.12
N ARG A 131 -23.91 5.66 -14.84
CA ARG A 131 -24.07 5.29 -16.26
C ARG A 131 -23.80 6.44 -17.24
N LYS A 132 -23.83 7.69 -16.77
CA LYS A 132 -23.58 8.89 -17.57
C LYS A 132 -22.13 9.31 -17.41
N GLU A 133 -21.45 9.60 -18.52
CA GLU A 133 -20.03 10.00 -18.53
C GLU A 133 -19.74 11.20 -17.62
N GLU A 134 -20.59 12.22 -17.63
CA GLU A 134 -20.45 13.41 -16.79
C GLU A 134 -20.45 13.07 -15.28
N ARG A 135 -21.30 12.14 -14.85
CA ARG A 135 -21.36 11.69 -13.45
C ARG A 135 -20.12 10.89 -13.06
N ILE A 136 -19.59 10.10 -14.00
CA ILE A 136 -18.33 9.36 -13.80
C ILE A 136 -17.19 10.36 -13.61
N ARG A 137 -17.07 11.37 -14.50
CA ARG A 137 -16.06 12.42 -14.37
C ARG A 137 -16.16 13.17 -13.05
N ALA A 138 -17.37 13.61 -12.68
CA ALA A 138 -17.60 14.32 -11.43
C ALA A 138 -17.20 13.48 -10.20
N HIS A 139 -17.56 12.20 -10.14
CA HIS A 139 -17.18 11.30 -9.05
C HIS A 139 -15.66 11.15 -8.93
N ILE A 140 -14.96 10.93 -10.05
CA ILE A 140 -13.49 10.83 -10.06
C ILE A 140 -12.85 12.11 -9.53
N VAL A 141 -13.34 13.27 -9.96
CA VAL A 141 -12.82 14.57 -9.49
C VAL A 141 -13.05 14.75 -7.99
N LEU A 142 -14.23 14.39 -7.47
CA LEU A 142 -14.52 14.44 -6.04
C LEU A 142 -13.62 13.50 -5.23
N CYS A 143 -13.42 12.26 -5.69
CA CYS A 143 -12.49 11.33 -5.05
C CYS A 143 -11.05 11.87 -5.07
N TRP A 144 -10.63 12.52 -6.16
CA TRP A 144 -9.29 13.11 -6.24
C TRP A 144 -9.13 14.29 -5.27
N LEU A 145 -10.11 15.19 -5.19
CA LEU A 145 -10.11 16.30 -4.23
C LEU A 145 -10.12 15.80 -2.78
N ALA A 146 -10.91 14.76 -2.48
CA ALA A 146 -10.93 14.15 -1.16
C ALA A 146 -9.57 13.50 -0.81
N LEU A 147 -8.90 12.85 -1.78
CA LEU A 147 -7.54 12.32 -1.57
C LEU A 147 -6.54 13.44 -1.26
N LEU A 148 -6.64 14.58 -1.97
CA LEU A 148 -5.80 15.75 -1.70
C LEU A 148 -5.98 16.24 -0.26
N LEU A 149 -7.23 16.39 0.20
CA LEU A 149 -7.53 16.79 1.58
C LEU A 149 -6.98 15.79 2.61
N ILE A 150 -7.14 14.49 2.35
CA ILE A 150 -6.56 13.43 3.17
C ILE A 150 -5.04 13.60 3.27
N ARG A 151 -4.34 13.80 2.16
CA ARG A 151 -2.87 13.94 2.16
C ARG A 151 -2.41 15.21 2.87
N VAL A 152 -3.12 16.32 2.70
CA VAL A 152 -2.84 17.54 3.47
C VAL A 152 -3.00 17.27 4.96
N ALA A 153 -4.07 16.56 5.36
CA ALA A 153 -4.31 16.25 6.76
C ALA A 153 -3.24 15.32 7.34
N GLU A 154 -2.89 14.24 6.66
CA GLU A 154 -1.84 13.31 7.10
C GLU A 154 -0.48 14.03 7.22
N ASN A 155 -0.11 14.85 6.24
CA ASN A 155 1.17 15.55 6.24
C ASN A 155 1.25 16.63 7.32
N ARG A 156 0.17 17.39 7.57
CA ARG A 156 0.17 18.42 8.62
C ARG A 156 0.13 17.82 10.02
N THR A 157 -0.61 16.73 10.20
CA THR A 157 -0.76 16.10 11.52
C THR A 157 0.32 15.09 11.86
N GLN A 158 1.08 14.63 10.86
CA GLN A 158 2.03 13.51 10.95
C GLN A 158 1.37 12.23 11.50
N ASP A 159 0.11 12.00 11.12
CA ASP A 159 -0.68 10.83 11.49
C ASP A 159 -1.44 10.27 10.28
N THR A 160 -1.95 9.04 10.37
CA THR A 160 -2.69 8.40 9.29
C THR A 160 -4.15 8.87 9.26
N TRP A 161 -4.73 8.94 8.06
CA TRP A 161 -6.15 9.30 7.90
C TRP A 161 -7.08 8.40 8.71
N ARG A 162 -6.75 7.12 8.85
CA ARG A 162 -7.51 6.18 9.68
C ARG A 162 -7.66 6.70 11.11
N ASN A 163 -6.55 7.10 11.73
CA ASN A 163 -6.54 7.60 13.11
C ASN A 163 -7.26 8.94 13.22
N LEU A 164 -6.96 9.87 12.31
CA LEU A 164 -7.61 11.19 12.26
C LEU A 164 -9.13 11.05 12.12
N ARG A 165 -9.59 10.22 11.18
CA ARG A 165 -11.01 9.94 10.95
C ARG A 165 -11.64 9.34 12.20
N HIS A 166 -11.02 8.33 12.82
CA HIS A 166 -11.55 7.72 14.04
C HIS A 166 -11.72 8.72 15.18
N GLU A 167 -10.79 9.66 15.37
CA GLU A 167 -10.93 10.68 16.41
C GLU A 167 -11.98 11.73 16.05
N LEU A 168 -12.01 12.20 14.80
CA LEU A 168 -12.93 13.24 14.36
C LEU A 168 -14.38 12.73 14.23
N GLU A 169 -14.60 11.47 13.86
CA GLU A 169 -15.94 10.86 13.79
C GLU A 169 -16.66 10.82 15.15
N ARG A 170 -15.92 10.93 16.25
CA ARG A 170 -16.49 10.98 17.60
C ARG A 170 -17.06 12.35 17.95
N LEU A 171 -16.78 13.38 17.15
CA LEU A 171 -17.35 14.71 17.30
C LEU A 171 -18.78 14.72 16.75
N HIS A 172 -19.77 14.82 17.64
CA HIS A 172 -21.18 14.77 17.28
C HIS A 172 -21.87 16.10 17.57
N LEU A 173 -22.86 16.46 16.74
CA LEU A 173 -23.81 17.52 17.01
C LEU A 173 -25.08 16.91 17.59
N VAL A 174 -25.47 17.35 18.79
CA VAL A 174 -26.66 16.88 19.51
C VAL A 174 -27.71 17.98 19.51
N THR A 175 -28.89 17.69 18.98
CA THR A 175 -30.03 18.61 19.05
C THR A 175 -30.84 18.32 20.30
N LEU A 176 -30.89 19.30 21.20
CA LEU A 176 -31.72 19.28 22.40
C LEU A 176 -33.02 20.01 22.10
N ALA A 177 -34.14 19.30 22.19
CA ALA A 177 -35.48 19.87 22.11
C ALA A 177 -36.07 19.94 23.52
N THR A 178 -36.55 21.12 23.88
CA THR A 178 -37.19 21.41 25.17
C THR A 178 -38.51 22.13 24.91
N ASP A 179 -39.36 22.23 25.92
CA ASP A 179 -40.60 23.01 25.86
C ASP A 179 -40.35 24.50 25.56
N HIS A 180 -39.12 24.98 25.76
CA HIS A 180 -38.70 26.35 25.49
C HIS A 180 -37.99 26.54 24.14
N GLY A 181 -37.92 25.49 23.31
CA GLY A 181 -37.31 25.55 21.99
C GLY A 181 -36.25 24.49 21.74
N THR A 182 -35.53 24.63 20.62
CA THR A 182 -34.48 23.71 20.20
C THR A 182 -33.12 24.39 20.15
N VAL A 183 -32.09 23.70 20.61
CA VAL A 183 -30.69 24.13 20.48
C VAL A 183 -29.83 22.95 20.03
N ALA A 184 -28.96 23.17 19.06
CA ALA A 184 -27.96 22.18 18.68
C ALA A 184 -26.65 22.49 19.42
N GLN A 185 -26.07 21.48 20.08
CA GLN A 185 -24.81 21.60 20.79
C GLN A 185 -23.87 20.48 20.35
N ARG A 186 -22.64 20.82 19.99
CA ARG A 186 -21.62 19.80 19.74
C ARG A 186 -21.09 19.19 21.03
N SER A 187 -20.57 17.97 20.95
CA SER A 187 -19.80 17.37 22.04
C SER A 187 -18.59 18.22 22.41
N LEU A 188 -18.12 18.06 23.65
CA LEU A 188 -16.85 18.65 24.08
C LEU A 188 -15.72 18.05 23.24
N LEU A 189 -14.77 18.90 22.84
CA LEU A 189 -13.62 18.42 22.08
C LEU A 189 -12.68 17.66 23.03
N THR A 190 -12.17 16.53 22.56
CA THR A 190 -11.07 15.85 23.23
C THR A 190 -9.75 16.57 22.95
N PRO A 191 -8.71 16.40 23.79
CA PRO A 191 -7.39 16.96 23.51
C PRO A 191 -6.83 16.52 22.15
N GLY A 192 -7.14 15.28 21.73
CA GLY A 192 -6.77 14.78 20.40
C GLY A 192 -7.44 15.54 19.26
N GLN A 193 -8.74 15.79 19.36
CA GLN A 193 -9.48 16.58 18.37
C GLN A 193 -8.97 18.02 18.29
N GLN A 194 -8.68 18.65 19.45
CA GLN A 194 -8.10 19.99 19.49
C GLN A 194 -6.73 20.04 18.82
N ALA A 195 -5.86 19.08 19.13
CA ALA A 195 -4.53 18.98 18.52
C ALA A 195 -4.62 18.79 16.99
N ILE A 196 -5.58 17.98 16.51
CA ILE A 196 -5.83 17.80 15.07
C ILE A 196 -6.24 19.13 14.44
N LEU A 197 -7.24 19.82 14.99
CA LEU A 197 -7.72 21.10 14.45
C LEU A 197 -6.61 22.16 14.42
N GLN A 198 -5.82 22.26 15.50
CA GLN A 198 -4.67 23.17 15.57
C GLN A 198 -3.61 22.85 14.51
N ARG A 199 -3.20 21.58 14.36
CA ARG A 199 -2.21 21.19 13.33
C ARG A 199 -2.72 21.43 11.91
N LEU A 200 -4.04 21.36 11.70
CA LEU A 200 -4.65 21.65 10.41
C LEU A 200 -4.85 23.14 10.15
N ASP A 201 -4.63 24.00 11.15
CA ASP A 201 -4.95 25.44 11.11
C ASP A 201 -6.45 25.66 10.83
N ILE A 202 -7.29 24.85 11.47
CA ILE A 202 -8.75 24.94 11.38
C ILE A 202 -9.28 25.51 12.71
N PRO A 203 -10.10 26.57 12.67
CA PRO A 203 -10.67 27.12 13.89
C PRO A 203 -11.57 26.11 14.58
N GLU A 204 -11.60 26.12 15.91
CA GLU A 204 -12.51 25.26 16.65
C GLU A 204 -13.96 25.60 16.28
N PRO A 205 -14.78 24.58 15.94
CA PRO A 205 -16.19 24.81 15.66
C PRO A 205 -16.89 25.43 16.88
N PRO A 206 -17.84 26.37 16.71
CA PRO A 206 -18.59 26.90 17.84
C PRO A 206 -19.29 25.78 18.61
N ARG A 207 -19.52 25.98 19.91
CA ARG A 207 -20.13 24.94 20.76
C ARG A 207 -21.62 24.78 20.52
N PHE A 208 -22.30 25.87 20.20
CA PHE A 208 -23.74 25.94 20.03
C PHE A 208 -24.08 26.39 18.60
N TYR A 209 -25.15 25.81 18.07
CA TYR A 209 -25.69 26.02 16.74
C TYR A 209 -27.22 26.09 16.82
N ASP A 210 -27.84 26.74 15.82
CA ASP A 210 -29.28 26.68 15.53
C ASP A 210 -30.20 26.82 16.77
N PHE A 211 -30.05 27.94 17.48
CA PHE A 211 -30.95 28.29 18.58
C PHE A 211 -32.31 28.75 18.01
N ARG A 212 -33.36 27.99 18.29
CA ARG A 212 -34.74 28.35 17.93
C ARG A 212 -35.61 28.37 19.19
N PRO A 213 -36.08 29.54 19.65
CA PRO A 213 -36.98 29.60 20.79
C PRO A 213 -38.32 28.94 20.46
N GLY A 214 -38.94 28.30 21.44
CA GLY A 214 -40.31 27.79 21.35
C GLY A 214 -41.29 28.95 21.22
N GLN A 215 -42.33 28.80 20.39
CA GLN A 215 -43.44 29.75 20.38
C GLN A 215 -44.21 29.58 21.70
N ALA A 216 -44.32 30.67 22.45
CA ALA A 216 -45.05 30.74 23.72
C ALA A 216 -46.55 30.47 23.55
#